data_AF-F4KR54-F1
#
_entry.id   AF-F4KR54-F1
#
_cell.length_a   1.000
_cell.length_b   1.000
_cell.length_c   1.000
_cell.angle_alpha   90.00
_cell.angle_beta   90.00
_cell.angle_gamma   90.00
#
_symmetry.space_group_name_H-M   'P 1'
#
loop_
_entity.id
_entity.type
_entity.pdbx_description
1 polymer ?
#
loop_
_entity_poly.entity_id
_entity_poly.type
_entity_poly.pdbx_seq_one_letter_code
_entity_poly.pdbx_strand_id
1 'polypeptide(L)'
;MNEIITFWQVAGILLGFQVTAFTFRLNRELQFPDRTQRWFPLADFLNILSMLITTIFVFAIPIAQRNNINIDNCYFWFGVAMIIFVFYPIALIAHYDLLGKKKEEEQRYTTKQEFIVIIIALLSTIIYTIYAW
;
A
#
# COMPACT_ATOMS: atom_id res chain seq x y z
N MET A 1 -21.36 -9.28 -16.31
CA MET A 1 -20.10 -9.94 -16.73
C MET A 1 -19.07 -8.95 -17.28
N ASN A 2 -19.45 -7.99 -18.14
CA ASN A 2 -18.49 -6.99 -18.64
C ASN A 2 -17.94 -6.06 -17.54
N GLU A 3 -18.76 -5.68 -16.56
CA GLU A 3 -18.35 -4.79 -15.47
C GLU A 3 -17.25 -5.40 -14.59
N ILE A 4 -17.42 -6.64 -14.13
CA ILE A 4 -16.42 -7.31 -13.29
C ILE A 4 -15.09 -7.54 -14.01
N ILE A 5 -15.13 -7.78 -15.33
CA ILE A 5 -13.91 -7.91 -16.15
C ILE A 5 -13.18 -6.57 -16.19
N THR A 6 -13.87 -5.47 -16.50
CA THR A 6 -13.28 -4.13 -16.50
C THR A 6 -12.72 -3.77 -15.12
N PHE A 7 -13.48 -4.04 -14.05
CA PHE A 7 -13.03 -3.79 -12.68
C PHE A 7 -11.77 -4.58 -12.34
N TRP A 8 -11.71 -5.88 -12.65
CA TRP A 8 -10.53 -6.71 -12.43
C TRP A 8 -9.33 -6.29 -13.28
N GLN A 9 -9.53 -5.71 -14.47
CA GLN A 9 -8.45 -5.11 -15.23
C GLN A 9 -7.84 -3.91 -14.47
N VAL A 10 -8.67 -3.01 -13.95
CA VAL A 10 -8.18 -1.86 -13.16
C VAL A 10 -7.49 -2.33 -11.87
N ALA A 11 -8.09 -3.29 -11.15
CA ALA A 11 -7.47 -3.88 -9.98
C ALA A 11 -6.16 -4.60 -10.29
N GLY A 12 -6.04 -5.21 -11.47
CA GLY A 12 -4.83 -5.88 -11.94
C GLY A 12 -3.71 -4.88 -12.23
N ILE A 13 -4.05 -3.71 -12.78
CA ILE A 13 -3.11 -2.60 -12.96
C ILE A 13 -2.58 -2.12 -11.60
N LEU A 14 -3.45 -1.90 -10.62
CA LEU A 14 -3.05 -1.53 -9.25
C LEU A 14 -2.08 -2.58 -8.67
N LEU A 15 -2.43 -3.87 -8.77
CA LEU A 15 -1.60 -4.97 -8.28
C LEU A 15 -0.22 -4.98 -8.97
N GLY A 16 -0.18 -4.73 -10.28
CA GLY A 16 1.06 -4.58 -11.03
C GLY A 16 1.96 -3.46 -10.47
N PHE A 17 1.38 -2.31 -10.16
CA PHE A 17 2.12 -1.20 -9.53
C PHE A 17 2.62 -1.55 -8.12
N GLN A 18 1.79 -2.18 -7.29
CA GLN A 18 2.16 -2.62 -5.94
C GLN A 18 3.34 -3.59 -5.96
N VAL A 19 3.29 -4.62 -6.81
CA VAL A 19 4.35 -5.62 -6.98
C VAL A 19 5.62 -4.98 -7.53
N THR A 20 5.50 -4.10 -8.51
CA THR A 20 6.64 -3.38 -9.10
C THR A 20 7.32 -2.50 -8.04
N ALA A 21 6.54 -1.73 -7.28
CA ALA A 21 7.06 -0.91 -6.20
C ALA A 21 7.77 -1.75 -5.12
N PHE A 22 7.16 -2.85 -4.70
CA PHE A 22 7.77 -3.77 -3.72
C PHE A 22 9.08 -4.38 -4.25
N THR A 23 9.10 -4.78 -5.51
CA THR A 23 10.30 -5.34 -6.17
C THR A 23 11.43 -4.32 -6.22
N PHE A 24 11.15 -3.06 -6.55
CA PHE A 24 12.15 -1.99 -6.50
C PHE A 24 12.74 -1.81 -5.11
N ARG A 25 11.91 -1.88 -4.06
CA ARG A 25 12.35 -1.79 -2.67
C ARG A 25 13.24 -2.96 -2.28
N LEU A 26 12.82 -4.17 -2.60
CA LEU A 26 13.57 -5.38 -2.32
C LEU A 26 14.93 -5.37 -3.03
N ASN A 27 14.96 -5.03 -4.32
CA ASN A 27 16.21 -4.95 -5.09
C ASN A 27 17.18 -3.93 -4.51
N ARG A 28 16.68 -2.77 -4.09
CA ARG A 28 17.52 -1.76 -3.44
C ARG A 28 18.08 -2.25 -2.11
N GLU A 29 17.31 -3.00 -1.33
CA GLU A 29 17.78 -3.58 -0.07
C GLU A 29 18.89 -4.61 -0.30
N LEU A 30 18.73 -5.46 -1.32
CA LEU A 30 19.71 -6.49 -1.68
C LEU A 30 21.04 -5.90 -2.22
N GLN A 31 21.04 -4.66 -2.71
CA GLN A 31 22.25 -3.98 -3.19
C GLN A 31 23.18 -3.52 -2.06
N PHE A 32 22.74 -3.54 -0.80
CA PHE A 32 23.56 -3.13 0.36
C PHE A 32 23.73 -4.28 1.37
N PRO A 33 24.48 -5.35 1.01
CA PRO A 33 24.62 -6.55 1.83
C PRO A 33 25.37 -6.32 3.17
N ASP A 34 26.19 -5.28 3.26
CA ASP A 34 27.04 -4.98 4.43
C ASP A 34 26.35 -4.14 5.53
N ARG A 35 25.04 -3.88 5.41
CA ARG A 35 24.31 -3.26 6.51
C ARG A 35 23.98 -4.33 7.55
N THR A 36 24.52 -4.17 8.75
CA THR A 36 24.17 -4.98 9.94
C THR A 36 22.67 -4.94 10.29
N GLN A 37 21.91 -4.04 9.67
CA GLN A 37 20.47 -3.94 9.81
C GLN A 37 19.81 -3.82 8.42
N ARG A 38 18.92 -4.77 8.11
CA ARG A 38 17.98 -4.65 6.98
C ARG A 38 16.91 -3.62 7.35
N TRP A 39 16.76 -2.55 6.59
CA TRP A 39 15.84 -1.45 6.94
C TRP A 39 14.69 -1.40 5.96
N PHE A 40 13.61 -2.12 6.31
CA PHE A 40 12.28 -1.95 5.72
C PHE A 40 11.54 -0.85 6.49
N PRO A 41 11.34 0.36 5.94
CA PRO A 41 10.58 1.41 6.59
C PRO A 41 9.14 0.99 6.86
N LEU A 42 8.51 1.65 7.83
CA LEU A 42 7.09 1.42 8.11
C LEU A 42 6.23 1.72 6.88
N ALA A 43 6.65 2.67 6.03
CA ALA A 43 6.01 2.94 4.75
C ALA A 43 5.85 1.68 3.88
N ASP A 44 6.85 0.80 3.81
CA ASP A 44 6.80 -0.39 2.96
C ASP A 44 5.69 -1.37 3.39
N PHE A 45 5.33 -1.39 4.68
CA PHE A 45 4.20 -2.18 5.17
C PHE A 45 2.84 -1.69 4.66
N LEU A 46 2.70 -0.40 4.30
CA LEU A 46 1.49 0.10 3.64
C LEU A 46 1.30 -0.57 2.28
N ASN A 47 2.36 -0.65 1.47
CA ASN A 47 2.28 -1.31 0.16
C ASN A 47 1.99 -2.80 0.31
N ILE A 48 2.66 -3.49 1.25
CA ILE A 48 2.42 -4.92 1.52
C ILE A 48 0.96 -5.14 1.95
N LEU A 49 0.45 -4.33 2.88
CA LEU A 49 -0.93 -4.44 3.34
C LEU A 49 -1.93 -4.18 2.20
N SER A 50 -1.71 -3.13 1.42
CA SER A 50 -2.53 -2.81 0.25
C SER A 50 -2.56 -3.96 -0.75
N MET A 51 -1.40 -4.54 -1.06
CA MET A 51 -1.26 -5.68 -1.97
C MET A 51 -1.96 -6.93 -1.46
N LEU A 52 -1.88 -7.22 -0.16
CA LEU A 52 -2.62 -8.32 0.46
C LEU A 52 -4.12 -8.08 0.37
N ILE A 53 -4.59 -6.86 0.61
CA ILE A 53 -6.02 -6.54 0.52
C ILE A 53 -6.51 -6.71 -0.91
N THR A 54 -5.79 -6.17 -1.90
CA THR A 54 -6.11 -6.35 -3.32
C THR A 54 -6.15 -7.83 -3.69
N THR A 55 -5.12 -8.60 -3.33
CA THR A 55 -5.03 -10.02 -3.71
C THR A 55 -6.14 -10.85 -3.07
N ILE A 56 -6.38 -10.68 -1.76
CA ILE A 56 -7.30 -11.53 -1.01
C ILE A 56 -8.75 -11.12 -1.26
N PHE A 57 -9.08 -9.85 -1.03
CA PHE A 57 -10.47 -9.40 -1.00
C PHE A 57 -11.01 -8.96 -2.35
N VAL A 58 -10.15 -8.47 -3.27
CA VAL A 58 -10.59 -8.03 -4.61
C VAL A 58 -10.55 -9.18 -5.63
N PHE A 59 -9.62 -10.13 -5.47
CA PHE A 59 -9.47 -11.27 -6.38
C PHE A 59 -9.84 -12.62 -5.76
N ALA A 60 -9.09 -13.09 -4.76
CA ALA A 60 -9.17 -14.48 -4.32
C ALA A 60 -10.55 -14.87 -3.76
N ILE A 61 -11.13 -14.05 -2.87
CA ILE A 61 -12.45 -14.29 -2.29
C ILE A 61 -13.55 -14.25 -3.37
N PRO A 62 -13.64 -13.21 -4.22
CA PRO A 62 -14.61 -13.19 -5.33
C PRO A 62 -14.49 -14.40 -6.26
N ILE A 63 -13.28 -14.81 -6.63
CA ILE A 63 -13.05 -15.99 -7.47
C ILE A 63 -13.56 -17.27 -6.78
N ALA A 64 -13.35 -17.40 -5.48
CA ALA A 64 -13.83 -18.54 -4.70
C ALA A 64 -15.37 -18.61 -4.62
N GLN A 65 -16.06 -17.47 -4.65
CA GLN A 65 -17.52 -17.39 -4.58
C GLN A 65 -18.25 -17.83 -5.87
N ARG A 66 -17.53 -17.94 -7.00
CA ARG A 66 -17.96 -18.39 -8.35
C ARG A 66 -19.24 -17.77 -8.90
N ASN A 67 -20.40 -18.04 -8.29
CA ASN A 67 -21.73 -17.66 -8.75
C ASN A 67 -22.35 -16.50 -7.96
N ASN A 68 -21.84 -16.18 -6.77
CA ASN A 68 -22.40 -15.15 -5.87
C ASN A 68 -21.37 -14.05 -5.56
N ILE A 69 -20.74 -13.51 -6.60
CA ILE A 69 -19.78 -12.43 -6.43
C ILE A 69 -20.53 -11.16 -6.02
N ASN A 70 -20.25 -10.67 -4.82
CA ASN A 70 -20.70 -9.36 -4.40
C ASN A 70 -19.71 -8.30 -4.92
N ILE A 71 -20.11 -7.61 -5.99
CA ILE A 71 -19.25 -6.61 -6.64
C ILE A 71 -19.06 -5.36 -5.78
N ASP A 72 -20.04 -4.98 -4.97
CA ASP A 72 -19.96 -3.82 -4.08
C ASP A 72 -18.89 -4.04 -3.01
N ASN A 73 -18.79 -5.25 -2.46
CA ASN A 73 -17.69 -5.63 -1.58
C ASN A 73 -16.34 -5.52 -2.28
N CYS A 74 -16.26 -5.88 -3.57
CA CYS A 74 -15.02 -5.76 -4.34
C CYS A 74 -14.61 -4.29 -4.48
N TYR A 75 -15.55 -3.40 -4.82
CA TYR A 75 -15.31 -1.96 -4.91
C TYR A 75 -14.87 -1.37 -3.56
N PHE A 76 -15.52 -1.77 -2.47
CA PHE A 76 -15.16 -1.36 -1.11
C PHE A 76 -13.70 -1.71 -0.79
N TRP A 77 -13.32 -2.99 -0.95
CA TRP A 77 -11.95 -3.43 -0.64
C TRP A 77 -10.91 -2.86 -1.60
N PHE A 78 -11.29 -2.63 -2.85
CA PHE A 78 -10.43 -1.92 -3.81
C PHE A 78 -10.17 -0.48 -3.38
N GLY A 79 -11.21 0.24 -2.91
CA GLY A 79 -11.04 1.60 -2.37
C GLY A 79 -10.13 1.64 -1.15
N VAL A 80 -10.30 0.70 -0.21
CA VAL A 80 -9.39 0.53 0.95
C VAL A 80 -7.94 0.34 0.49
N ALA A 81 -7.70 -0.62 -0.42
CA ALA A 81 -6.36 -0.89 -0.93
C ALA A 81 -5.77 0.34 -1.65
N MET A 82 -6.54 1.02 -2.49
CA MET A 82 -6.13 2.22 -3.21
C MET A 82 -5.68 3.34 -2.27
N ILE A 83 -6.45 3.63 -1.22
CA ILE A 83 -6.10 4.66 -0.24
C ILE A 83 -4.76 4.33 0.40
N ILE A 84 -4.61 3.11 0.93
CA ILE A 84 -3.37 2.66 1.57
C ILE A 84 -2.18 2.75 0.60
N PHE A 85 -2.36 2.35 -0.67
CA PHE A 85 -1.31 2.39 -1.68
C PHE A 85 -0.91 3.82 -2.05
N VAL A 86 -1.85 4.76 -2.13
CA VAL A 86 -1.54 6.17 -2.42
C VAL A 86 -0.71 6.81 -1.31
N PHE A 87 -0.93 6.42 -0.05
CA PHE A 87 -0.14 6.92 1.06
C PHE A 87 1.25 6.28 1.17
N TYR A 88 1.49 5.10 0.58
CA TYR A 88 2.81 4.47 0.57
C TYR A 88 3.95 5.38 0.03
N PRO A 89 3.89 5.94 -1.20
CA PRO A 89 4.96 6.79 -1.69
C PRO A 89 5.11 8.07 -0.87
N ILE A 90 4.01 8.61 -0.31
CA ILE A 90 4.05 9.80 0.55
C ILE A 90 4.77 9.48 1.86
N ALA A 91 4.45 8.35 2.50
CA ALA A 91 5.10 7.90 3.73
C ALA A 91 6.58 7.61 3.48
N LEU A 92 6.93 7.11 2.29
CA LEU A 92 8.30 6.84 1.91
C LEU A 92 9.12 8.14 1.70
N ILE A 93 8.53 9.15 1.07
CA ILE A 93 9.13 10.49 0.95
C ILE A 93 9.37 11.09 2.35
N ALA A 94 8.38 10.94 3.23
CA ALA A 94 8.46 11.39 4.62
C ALA A 94 9.53 10.65 5.43
N HIS A 95 9.72 9.34 5.18
CA HIS A 95 10.79 8.54 5.77
C HIS A 95 12.18 9.06 5.36
N TYR A 96 12.34 9.57 4.14
CA TYR A 96 13.59 10.19 3.67
C TYR A 96 13.76 11.67 4.08
N ASP A 97 12.83 12.23 4.85
CA ASP A 97 12.81 13.65 5.26
C ASP A 97 12.96 14.63 4.08
N LEU A 98 12.50 14.23 2.89
CA LEU A 98 12.69 15.00 1.65
C LEU A 98 11.84 16.29 1.61
N LEU A 99 10.90 16.43 2.54
CA LEU A 99 10.05 17.62 2.67
C LEU A 99 10.65 18.69 3.61
N GLY A 100 11.72 18.34 4.34
CA GLY A 100 12.38 19.21 5.32
C GLY A 100 13.73 19.75 4.88
N LYS A 101 14.30 20.68 5.66
CA LYS A 101 15.72 21.03 5.53
C LYS A 101 16.56 19.85 6.05
N LYS A 102 17.44 19.33 5.20
CA LYS A 102 18.37 18.22 5.49
C LYS A 102 19.04 18.43 6.86
N LYS A 103 18.60 17.67 7.88
CA LYS A 103 19.29 17.61 9.16
C LYS A 103 20.43 16.59 9.06
N GLU A 104 21.55 16.86 9.70
CA GLU A 104 22.64 15.90 9.83
C GLU A 104 22.09 14.57 10.38
N GLU A 105 22.53 13.47 9.78
CA GLU A 105 21.94 12.14 9.90
C GLU A 105 21.94 11.61 11.34
N GLU A 106 20.84 11.79 12.06
CA GLU A 106 20.51 10.86 13.15
C GLU A 106 20.00 9.56 12.51
N GLN A 107 20.70 8.44 12.73
CA GLN A 107 20.29 7.10 12.31
C GLN A 107 19.00 6.66 13.03
N ARG A 108 17.84 7.18 12.61
CA ARG A 108 16.53 6.86 13.18
C ARG A 108 15.75 5.94 12.24
N TYR A 109 15.26 4.83 12.78
CA TYR A 109 14.45 3.83 12.05
C TYR A 109 13.20 4.42 11.40
N THR A 110 12.58 5.42 12.06
CA THR A 110 11.38 6.10 11.58
C THR A 110 11.50 7.59 11.81
N THR A 111 11.03 8.38 10.85
CA THR A 111 10.93 9.84 10.99
C THR A 111 9.58 10.24 11.60
N LYS A 112 9.53 11.41 12.26
CA LYS A 112 8.25 11.96 12.73
C LYS A 112 7.27 12.19 11.58
N GLN A 113 7.79 12.57 10.40
CA GLN A 113 6.97 12.77 9.21
C GLN A 113 6.34 11.45 8.74
N GLU A 114 7.10 10.35 8.69
CA GLU A 114 6.60 9.03 8.33
C GLU A 114 5.44 8.62 9.24
N PHE A 115 5.61 8.79 10.56
CA PHE A 115 4.58 8.47 11.54
C PHE A 115 3.29 9.29 11.34
N ILE A 116 3.42 10.59 11.06
CA ILE A 116 2.28 11.46 10.77
C ILE A 116 1.54 10.98 9.52
N VAL A 117 2.26 10.66 8.43
CA VAL A 117 1.64 10.18 7.19
C VAL A 117 0.92 8.85 7.41
N ILE A 118 1.50 7.93 8.19
CA ILE A 118 0.85 6.66 8.54
C ILE A 118 -0.45 6.90 9.31
N ILE A 119 -0.46 7.82 10.29
CA ILE A 119 -1.69 8.18 11.02
C ILE A 119 -2.74 8.73 10.05
N ILE A 120 -2.35 9.62 9.15
CA ILE A 120 -3.28 10.18 8.15
C ILE A 120 -3.83 9.07 7.26
N ALA A 121 -2.99 8.14 6.78
CA ALA A 121 -3.41 7.01 5.97
C ALA A 121 -4.45 6.13 6.70
N LEU A 122 -4.21 5.83 7.99
CA LEU A 122 -5.14 5.08 8.82
C LEU A 122 -6.46 5.83 9.01
N LEU A 123 -6.42 7.13 9.33
CA LEU A 123 -7.61 7.94 9.48
C LEU A 123 -8.41 8.03 8.18
N SER A 124 -7.76 8.24 7.03
CA SER A 124 -8.41 8.25 5.72
C SER A 124 -9.05 6.90 5.40
N THR A 125 -8.40 5.79 5.75
CA THR A 125 -8.95 4.44 5.55
C THR A 125 -10.17 4.19 6.45
N ILE A 126 -10.11 4.63 7.72
CA ILE A 126 -11.23 4.55 8.66
C ILE A 126 -12.42 5.40 8.18
N ILE A 127 -12.17 6.65 7.79
CA ILE A 127 -13.19 7.55 7.24
C ILE A 127 -13.84 6.90 6.02
N TYR A 128 -13.05 6.42 5.07
CA TYR A 128 -13.57 5.72 3.90
C TYR A 128 -14.43 4.52 4.30
N THR A 129 -13.95 3.69 5.22
CA THR A 129 -14.68 2.51 5.71
C THR A 129 -16.03 2.87 6.33
N ILE A 130 -16.12 3.99 7.07
CA ILE A 130 -17.37 4.45 7.69
C ILE A 130 -18.39 4.93 6.65
N TYR A 131 -17.93 5.58 5.58
CA TYR A 131 -18.82 6.18 4.57
C TYR A 131 -19.15 5.26 3.40
N ALA A 132 -18.29 4.29 3.10
CA ALA A 132 -18.45 3.35 1.99
C ALA A 132 -19.14 2.04 2.40
N TRP A 133 -19.42 1.86 3.70
CA TRP A 133 -20.19 0.75 4.25
C TRP A 133 -21.67 1.12 4.37
#